data_AF-A0A3M1WQN3-F1
#
_entry.id   AF-A0A3M1WQN3-F1
#
_cell.length_a   1.000
_cell.length_b   1.000
_cell.length_c   1.000
_cell.angle_alpha   90.00
_cell.angle_beta   90.00
_cell.angle_gamma   90.00
#
_symmetry.space_group_name_H-M   'P 1'
#
loop_
_entity.id
_entity.type
_entity.pdbx_description
1 polymer ?
#
loop_
_entity_poly.entity_id
_entity_poly.type
_entity_poly.pdbx_seq_one_letter_code
_entity_poly.pdbx_strand_id
1 'polypeptide(L)'
;MEEVLQELEALLRRYDCVLQANIVEMTRGALPARRRLHEILSSEDWWGGAGSVAEVDPAILGGFAPAARADARRLRELLLEVHAFMQDEGIEQPVADLLCAEFRKWLASNL
;
A
#
# COMPACT_ATOMS: atom_id res chain seq x y z
N MET A 1 -6.10 3.90 -10.79
CA MET A 1 -6.22 3.78 -9.33
C MET A 1 -7.14 2.65 -8.91
N GLU A 2 -8.36 2.52 -9.45
CA GLU A 2 -9.26 1.39 -9.16
C GLU A 2 -8.56 0.01 -9.26
N GLU A 3 -7.87 -0.25 -10.38
CA GLU A 3 -7.14 -1.50 -10.62
C GLU A 3 -5.99 -1.73 -9.61
N VAL A 4 -5.26 -0.66 -9.27
CA VAL A 4 -4.16 -0.68 -8.29
C VAL A 4 -4.69 -1.10 -6.92
N LEU A 5 -5.78 -0.49 -6.48
CA LEU A 5 -6.41 -0.83 -5.20
C LEU A 5 -7.01 -2.24 -5.22
N GLN A 6 -7.61 -2.67 -6.33
CA GLN A 6 -8.14 -4.01 -6.47
C GLN A 6 -7.02 -5.08 -6.39
N GLU A 7 -5.89 -4.84 -7.05
CA GLU A 7 -4.74 -5.76 -6.98
C GLU A 7 -4.12 -5.78 -5.59
N LEU A 8 -3.95 -4.61 -4.96
CA LEU A 8 -3.43 -4.49 -3.60
C LEU A 8 -4.33 -5.21 -2.60
N GLU A 9 -5.66 -5.04 -2.70
CA GLU A 9 -6.62 -5.77 -1.88
C GLU A 9 -6.48 -7.29 -2.06
N ALA A 10 -6.39 -7.77 -3.30
CA ALA A 10 -6.27 -9.20 -3.60
C ALA A 10 -4.96 -9.80 -3.04
N LEU A 11 -3.85 -9.06 -3.10
CA LEU A 11 -2.59 -9.46 -2.48
C LEU A 11 -2.74 -9.55 -0.96
N LEU A 12 -3.29 -8.53 -0.31
CA LEU A 12 -3.48 -8.51 1.15
C LEU A 12 -4.36 -9.68 1.62
N ARG A 13 -5.46 -9.97 0.91
CA ARG A 13 -6.32 -11.13 1.22
C ARG A 13 -5.61 -12.46 1.07
N ARG A 14 -4.68 -12.61 0.12
CA ARG A 14 -3.90 -13.84 -0.09
C ARG A 14 -3.03 -14.20 1.13
N TYR A 15 -2.58 -13.19 1.87
CA TYR A 15 -1.74 -13.34 3.06
C TYR A 15 -2.52 -13.20 4.38
N ASP A 16 -3.85 -13.33 4.33
CA ASP A 16 -4.75 -13.22 5.49
C ASP A 16 -4.68 -11.87 6.23
N CYS A 17 -4.23 -10.81 5.53
CA CYS A 17 -4.22 -9.43 6.04
C CYS A 17 -5.60 -8.78 5.87
N VAL A 18 -6.62 -9.37 6.52
CA VAL A 18 -8.04 -9.02 6.32
C VAL A 18 -8.32 -7.55 6.66
N LEU A 19 -7.74 -7.03 7.75
CA LEU A 19 -7.96 -5.64 8.17
C LEU A 19 -7.41 -4.66 7.13
N GLN A 20 -6.20 -4.90 6.65
CA GLN A 20 -5.54 -4.08 5.63
C GLN A 20 -6.27 -4.16 4.29
N ALA A 21 -6.72 -5.36 3.90
CA ALA A 21 -7.55 -5.52 2.71
C ALA A 21 -8.84 -4.70 2.78
N ASN A 22 -9.51 -4.68 3.94
CA ASN A 22 -10.72 -3.87 4.13
C ASN A 22 -10.43 -2.36 4.08
N ILE A 23 -9.28 -1.90 4.57
CA ILE A 23 -8.84 -0.50 4.42
C ILE A 23 -8.70 -0.13 2.95
N VAL A 24 -8.09 -1.01 2.14
CA VAL A 24 -7.95 -0.80 0.69
C VAL A 24 -9.31 -0.82 -0.02
N GLU A 25 -10.20 -1.74 0.35
CA GLU A 25 -11.58 -1.81 -0.16
C GLU A 25 -12.37 -0.52 0.13
N MET A 26 -12.30 -0.02 1.36
CA MET A 26 -12.93 1.25 1.74
C MET A 26 -12.36 2.43 0.95
N THR A 27 -11.06 2.44 0.71
CA THR A 27 -10.38 3.48 -0.09
C THR A 27 -10.89 3.47 -1.53
N ARG A 28 -11.04 2.29 -2.11
CA ARG A 28 -11.58 2.09 -3.45
C ARG A 28 -13.01 2.61 -3.57
N GLY A 29 -13.87 2.27 -2.61
CA GLY A 29 -15.24 2.81 -2.52
C GLY A 29 -15.30 4.34 -2.33
N ALA A 30 -14.25 4.95 -1.80
CA ALA A 30 -14.15 6.39 -1.59
C ALA A 30 -13.60 7.17 -2.79
N LEU A 31 -13.12 6.51 -3.86
CA LEU A 31 -12.54 7.18 -5.04
C LEU A 31 -13.44 8.30 -5.62
N PRO A 32 -14.78 8.15 -5.72
CA PRO A 32 -15.64 9.22 -6.22
C PRO A 32 -15.77 10.43 -5.26
N ALA A 33 -15.41 10.26 -3.99
CA ALA A 33 -15.64 11.23 -2.92
C ALA A 33 -14.32 11.78 -2.37
N ARG A 34 -13.76 12.79 -3.06
CA ARG A 34 -12.43 13.37 -2.80
C ARG A 34 -12.13 13.65 -1.32
N ARG A 35 -13.07 14.23 -0.57
CA ARG A 35 -12.88 14.50 0.87
C ARG A 35 -12.65 13.22 1.66
N ARG A 36 -13.48 12.20 1.42
CA ARG A 36 -13.39 10.92 2.11
C ARG A 36 -12.10 10.18 1.72
N LEU A 37 -11.73 10.24 0.45
CA LEU A 37 -10.49 9.69 -0.06
C LEU A 37 -9.27 10.32 0.62
N HIS A 38 -9.25 11.65 0.76
CA HIS A 38 -8.21 12.37 1.47
C HIS A 38 -8.12 11.94 2.94
N GLU A 39 -9.25 11.86 3.66
CA GLU A 39 -9.28 11.40 5.05
C GLU A 39 -8.69 9.99 5.22
N ILE A 40 -9.01 9.08 4.30
CA ILE A 40 -8.53 7.69 4.38
C ILE A 40 -7.03 7.60 4.02
N LEU A 41 -6.61 8.18 2.89
CA LEU A 41 -5.22 8.06 2.42
C LEU A 41 -4.22 8.86 3.26
N SER A 42 -4.67 9.85 4.03
CA SER A 42 -3.82 10.57 4.98
C SER A 42 -3.70 9.88 6.35
N SER A 43 -4.45 8.80 6.59
CA SER A 43 -4.50 8.14 7.90
C SER A 43 -3.27 7.27 8.19
N GLU A 44 -3.03 7.02 9.48
CA GLU A 44 -2.00 6.09 9.94
C GLU A 44 -2.29 4.65 9.48
N ASP A 45 -3.57 4.26 9.35
CA ASP A 45 -3.95 2.91 8.89
C ASP A 45 -3.33 2.54 7.52
N TRP A 46 -3.01 3.53 6.69
CA TRP A 46 -2.30 3.32 5.43
C TRP A 46 -0.78 3.26 5.60
N TRP A 47 -0.20 4.24 6.30
CA TRP A 47 1.22 4.53 6.20
C TRP A 47 2.02 4.37 7.49
N GLY A 48 1.38 4.27 8.65
CA GLY A 48 2.06 4.42 9.93
C GLY A 48 1.50 3.54 11.04
N GLY A 49 2.41 3.03 11.87
CA GLY A 49 2.05 2.25 13.05
C GLY A 49 1.82 0.77 12.75
N ALA A 50 1.74 0.01 13.84
CA ALA A 50 1.55 -1.42 13.82
C ALA A 50 0.19 -1.78 13.22
N GLY A 51 0.18 -2.60 12.18
CA GLY A 51 -1.01 -3.01 11.45
C GLY A 51 -1.38 -2.12 10.27
N SER A 52 -0.59 -1.10 9.93
CA SER A 52 -0.83 -0.30 8.71
C SER A 52 -0.66 -1.13 7.44
N VAL A 53 -1.29 -0.73 6.32
CA VAL A 53 -1.16 -1.51 5.07
C VAL A 53 0.27 -1.46 4.52
N ALA A 54 1.00 -0.35 4.73
CA ALA A 54 2.39 -0.22 4.32
C ALA A 54 3.38 -1.09 5.13
N GLU A 55 3.01 -1.56 6.32
CA GLU A 55 3.85 -2.46 7.13
C GLU A 55 3.80 -3.91 6.62
N VAL A 56 2.77 -4.29 5.87
CA VAL A 56 2.59 -5.67 5.40
C VAL A 56 3.75 -6.07 4.50
N ASP A 57 4.46 -7.13 4.90
CA ASP A 57 5.52 -7.75 4.08
C ASP A 57 5.15 -9.20 3.73
N PRO A 58 4.62 -9.44 2.51
CA PRO A 58 4.34 -10.78 2.01
C PRO A 58 5.54 -11.72 2.09
N ALA A 59 6.78 -11.23 1.97
CA ALA A 59 7.97 -12.08 2.04
C ALA A 59 8.12 -12.69 3.44
N ILE A 60 7.78 -11.95 4.49
CA ILE A 60 7.80 -12.46 5.86
C ILE A 60 6.65 -13.44 6.07
N LEU A 61 5.43 -13.04 5.70
CA LEU A 61 4.22 -13.83 5.89
C LEU A 61 4.23 -15.16 5.11
N GLY A 62 4.80 -15.15 3.91
CA GLY A 62 4.96 -16.32 3.05
C GLY A 62 6.23 -17.13 3.31
N GLY A 63 6.89 -16.95 4.46
CA GLY A 63 8.06 -17.74 4.85
C GLY A 63 9.25 -17.58 3.90
N PHE A 64 9.39 -16.42 3.27
CA PHE A 64 10.41 -16.10 2.28
C PHE A 64 10.42 -17.07 1.08
N ALA A 65 9.28 -17.62 0.66
CA ALA A 65 9.19 -18.33 -0.61
C ALA A 65 9.48 -17.38 -1.79
N PRO A 66 10.01 -17.86 -2.94
CA PRO A 66 10.25 -17.02 -4.11
C PRO A 66 9.01 -16.23 -4.57
N ALA A 67 7.84 -16.88 -4.59
CA ALA A 67 6.57 -16.22 -4.92
C ALA A 67 6.21 -15.10 -3.92
N ALA A 68 6.46 -15.33 -2.63
CA ALA A 68 6.20 -14.35 -1.59
C ALA A 68 7.12 -13.13 -1.67
N ARG A 69 8.39 -13.33 -2.07
CA ARG A 69 9.30 -12.21 -2.36
C ARG A 69 8.84 -11.39 -3.57
N ALA A 70 8.34 -12.06 -4.61
CA ALA A 70 7.77 -11.38 -5.78
C ALA A 70 6.51 -10.59 -5.41
N ASP A 71 5.62 -11.17 -4.59
CA ASP A 71 4.43 -10.48 -4.08
C ASP A 71 4.81 -9.29 -3.18
N ALA A 72 5.86 -9.40 -2.35
CA ALA A 72 6.34 -8.29 -1.54
C ALA A 72 6.91 -7.15 -2.38
N ARG A 73 7.63 -7.49 -3.46
CA ARG A 73 8.06 -6.50 -4.45
C ARG A 73 6.84 -5.81 -5.07
N ARG A 74 5.85 -6.60 -5.51
CA ARG A 74 4.64 -6.07 -6.16
C ARG A 74 3.81 -5.19 -5.22
N LEU A 75 3.66 -5.57 -3.96
CA LEU A 75 2.98 -4.76 -2.94
C LEU A 75 3.65 -3.39 -2.78
N ARG A 76 4.99 -3.34 -2.72
CA ARG A 76 5.73 -2.07 -2.64
C ARG A 76 5.54 -1.22 -3.90
N GLU A 77 5.55 -1.83 -5.09
CA GLU A 77 5.27 -1.13 -6.35
C GLU A 77 3.85 -0.53 -6.35
N LEU A 78 2.84 -1.27 -5.92
CA LEU A 78 1.46 -0.78 -5.82
C LEU A 78 1.33 0.37 -4.80
N LEU A 79 2.03 0.29 -3.65
CA LEU A 79 2.07 1.39 -2.67
C LEU A 79 2.71 2.66 -3.25
N LEU A 80 3.73 2.52 -4.10
CA LEU A 80 4.33 3.65 -4.81
C LEU A 80 3.36 4.27 -5.82
N GLU A 81 2.51 3.47 -6.47
CA GLU A 81 1.46 3.96 -7.36
C GLU A 81 0.37 4.71 -6.58
N VAL A 82 -0.05 4.21 -5.41
CA VAL A 82 -0.97 4.93 -4.50
C VAL A 82 -0.36 6.25 -4.04
N HIS A 83 0.91 6.24 -3.65
CA HIS A 83 1.61 7.46 -3.26
C HIS A 83 1.71 8.46 -4.41
N ALA A 84 2.03 8.03 -5.64
CA ALA A 84 2.08 8.93 -6.80
C ALA A 84 0.73 9.62 -7.03
N PHE A 85 -0.36 8.87 -6.93
CA PHE A 85 -1.71 9.42 -7.02
C PHE A 85 -2.03 10.39 -5.87
N MET A 86 -1.58 10.12 -4.64
CA MET A 86 -1.75 11.08 -3.54
C MET A 86 -1.08 12.42 -3.86
N GLN A 87 0.12 12.40 -4.45
CA GLN A 87 0.83 13.61 -4.86
C GLN A 87 0.05 14.37 -5.95
N ASP A 88 -0.48 13.66 -6.95
CA ASP A 88 -1.30 14.26 -8.01
C ASP A 88 -2.60 14.89 -7.48
N GLU A 89 -3.18 14.29 -6.44
CA GLU A 89 -4.40 14.78 -5.78
C GLU A 89 -4.15 15.85 -4.70
N GLY A 90 -2.88 16.13 -4.39
CA GLY A 90 -2.48 17.06 -3.33
C GLY A 90 -2.78 16.55 -1.91
N ILE A 91 -2.75 15.23 -1.71
CA ILE A 91 -2.93 14.57 -0.41
C ILE A 91 -1.55 14.43 0.24
N GLU A 92 -1.29 15.23 1.28
CA GLU A 92 -0.01 15.24 1.98
C GLU A 92 0.01 14.20 3.12
N GLN A 93 1.07 13.40 3.18
CA GLN A 93 1.34 12.50 4.30
C GLN A 93 2.86 12.24 4.42
N PRO A 94 3.57 12.95 5.32
CA PRO A 94 5.02 12.83 5.51
C PRO A 94 5.54 11.41 5.77
N VAL A 95 4.77 10.55 6.43
CA VAL A 95 5.16 9.14 6.67
C VAL A 95 5.14 8.36 5.36
N ALA A 96 4.15 8.63 4.49
CA ALA A 96 4.08 8.03 3.16
C ALA A 96 5.30 8.44 2.32
N ASP A 97 5.69 9.73 2.36
CA ASP A 97 6.87 10.23 1.64
C ASP A 97 8.14 9.49 2.06
N LEU A 98 8.35 9.34 3.36
CA LEU A 98 9.51 8.65 3.93
C LEU A 98 9.54 7.17 3.52
N LEU A 99 8.44 6.44 3.73
CA LEU A 99 8.36 5.02 3.39
C LEU A 99 8.52 4.77 1.90
N CYS A 100 7.90 5.59 1.06
CA CYS A 100 8.01 5.47 -0.39
C CYS A 100 9.42 5.80 -0.88
N ALA A 101 10.15 6.70 -0.21
CA ALA A 101 11.57 6.89 -0.49
C ALA A 101 12.38 5.63 -0.18
N GLU A 102 12.13 4.95 0.94
CA GLU A 102 12.79 3.70 1.29
C GLU A 102 12.43 2.55 0.34
N PHE A 103 11.16 2.42 -0.06
CA PHE A 103 10.74 1.42 -1.06
C PHE A 103 11.43 1.62 -2.41
N ARG A 104 11.56 2.87 -2.88
CA ARG A 104 12.29 3.17 -4.13
C ARG A 104 13.77 2.74 -4.03
N LYS A 105 14.44 3.05 -2.91
CA LYS A 105 15.84 2.63 -2.67
C LYS A 105 15.95 1.11 -2.65
N TRP A 106 15.03 0.43 -1.96
CA TRP A 106 15.01 -1.02 -1.87
C TRP A 106 14.80 -1.69 -3.23
N LEU A 107 13.87 -1.18 -4.06
CA LEU A 107 13.64 -1.68 -5.41
C LEU A 107 14.85 -1.47 -6.33
N ALA A 108 15.53 -0.33 -6.22
CA ALA A 108 16.73 -0.04 -7.00
C ALA A 108 17.94 -0.90 -6.59
N SER A 109 18.02 -1.27 -5.32
CA SER A 109 19.12 -2.10 -4.79
C SER A 109 18.93 -3.61 -5.02
N ASN A 110 17.71 -4.05 -5.36
CA ASN A 110 17.38 -5.44 -5.70
C ASN A 110 17.18 -5.61 -7.22
N LEU A 111 17.99 -4.91 -8.02
CA LEU A 111 18.15 -5.07 -9.46
C LEU A 111 19.33 -5.99 -9.79
#